data_AF-A0A6I3BT26-F1
#
_entry.id   AF-A0A6I3BT26-F1
#
_cell.length_a   1.000
_cell.length_b   1.000
_cell.length_c   1.000
_cell.angle_alpha   90.00
_cell.angle_beta   90.00
_cell.angle_gamma   90.00
#
_symmetry.space_group_name_H-M   'P 1'
#
loop_
_entity.id
_entity.type
_entity.pdbx_description
1 polymer ?
#
loop_
_entity_poly.entity_id
_entity_poly.type
_entity_poly.pdbx_seq_one_letter_code
_entity_poly.pdbx_strand_id
1 'polypeptide(L)'
;MAATRGRFRNGCGGSYRGSRSATEVRGEGTPTRYRQGVPSPYRLAGLWAIAADAVAIVVFATVGLLSHDKGLGPAGYARDVLTIGGGWLLVARATGLYAAPTMRRYLTTWFLGVTAGVAVRAIALGRNFNGKELSFLIVALISTLVFTTLARAIANTLAERRATA
;
A
#
# COMPACT_ATOMS: atom_id res chain seq x y z
N MET A 1 -15.46 75.36 -15.82
CA MET A 1 -15.23 74.81 -14.47
C MET A 1 -13.75 74.95 -14.13
N ALA A 2 -13.49 75.57 -12.96
CA ALA A 2 -12.25 75.81 -12.19
C ALA A 2 -10.88 75.42 -12.81
N ALA A 3 -9.91 76.35 -13.00
CA ALA A 3 -9.13 77.09 -11.98
C ALA A 3 -8.31 76.15 -11.08
N THR A 4 -7.04 76.36 -10.69
CA THR A 4 -6.00 77.37 -10.92
C THR A 4 -4.82 76.90 -10.06
N ARG A 5 -3.60 76.87 -10.61
CA ARG A 5 -2.28 76.98 -9.94
C ARG A 5 -1.90 75.99 -8.82
N GLY A 6 -0.59 75.75 -8.73
CA GLY A 6 0.03 75.70 -7.40
C GLY A 6 1.20 74.75 -7.27
N ARG A 7 2.35 75.18 -7.79
CA ARG A 7 3.71 74.79 -7.42
C ARG A 7 3.90 74.64 -5.89
N PHE A 8 5.00 73.99 -5.50
CA PHE A 8 5.75 73.98 -4.22
C PHE A 8 5.69 72.61 -3.52
N ARG A 9 6.72 72.10 -2.85
CA ARG A 9 8.20 72.24 -2.83
C ARG A 9 8.64 71.21 -1.77
N ASN A 10 9.82 70.64 -1.96
CA ASN A 10 10.83 70.26 -0.95
C ASN A 10 10.39 69.99 0.51
N GLY A 11 10.89 68.89 1.08
CA GLY A 11 11.16 68.90 2.52
C GLY A 11 11.47 67.54 3.14
N CYS A 12 12.76 67.37 3.47
CA CYS A 12 13.30 66.72 4.67
C CYS A 12 12.98 65.22 4.87
N GLY A 13 13.97 64.33 4.92
CA GLY A 13 15.05 64.35 5.91
C GLY A 13 14.59 63.54 7.13
N GLY A 14 15.00 62.28 7.22
CA GLY A 14 14.56 61.38 8.28
C GLY A 14 15.34 60.07 8.31
N SER A 15 16.62 60.16 8.63
CA SER A 15 17.46 59.01 8.99
C SER A 15 16.96 58.40 10.30
N TYR A 16 16.21 57.30 10.24
CA TYR A 16 15.99 56.44 11.39
C TYR A 16 16.90 55.22 11.31
N ARG A 17 18.10 55.39 11.88
CA ARG A 17 18.94 54.29 12.38
C ARG A 17 18.22 53.72 13.61
N GLY A 18 17.47 52.65 13.40
CA GLY A 18 16.82 51.86 14.45
C GLY A 18 17.41 50.46 14.48
N SER A 19 18.42 50.27 15.32
CA SER A 19 18.94 48.97 15.72
C SER A 19 17.81 48.07 16.24
N ARG A 20 17.61 46.90 15.62
CA ARG A 20 16.97 45.75 16.26
C ARG A 20 17.93 44.57 16.22
N SER A 21 18.70 44.47 17.28
CA SER A 21 19.33 43.22 17.71
C SER A 21 18.25 42.28 18.26
N ALA A 22 18.45 40.97 18.03
CA ALA A 22 17.77 39.84 18.67
C ALA A 22 16.25 39.78 18.41
N THR A 23 15.67 38.75 17.81
CA THR A 23 15.94 37.32 17.84
C THR A 23 15.40 36.76 16.53
N GLU A 24 16.28 36.35 15.62
CA GLU A 24 15.84 35.44 14.56
C GLU A 24 15.58 34.11 15.25
N VAL A 25 14.31 33.93 15.61
CA VAL A 25 13.74 32.68 16.06
C VAL A 25 14.08 31.67 14.97
N ARG A 26 15.15 30.93 15.20
CA ARG A 26 15.42 29.64 14.56
C ARG A 26 14.25 28.76 14.92
N GLY A 27 13.17 28.91 14.16
CA GLY A 27 12.12 27.93 14.07
C GLY A 27 12.78 26.70 13.48
N GLU A 28 13.36 25.89 14.36
CA GLU A 28 13.56 24.47 14.12
C GLU A 28 12.16 23.89 13.93
N GLY A 29 11.64 24.08 12.71
CA GLY A 29 10.59 23.30 12.14
C GLY A 29 11.14 21.89 12.05
N THR A 30 11.13 21.22 13.20
CA THR A 30 11.29 19.79 13.32
C THR A 30 10.35 19.24 12.27
N PRO A 31 10.82 18.56 11.21
CA PRO A 31 9.92 17.92 10.29
C PRO A 31 9.21 16.86 11.12
N THR A 32 8.02 17.23 11.60
CA THR A 32 6.87 16.37 11.78
C THR A 32 7.29 14.92 12.01
N ARG A 33 7.64 14.64 13.26
CA ARG A 33 7.45 13.32 13.92
C ARG A 33 5.95 12.99 13.99
N TYR A 34 5.22 13.30 12.92
CA TYR A 34 3.78 13.32 12.82
C TYR A 34 3.37 11.96 12.29
N ARG A 35 2.90 11.11 13.23
CA ARG A 35 2.27 9.81 13.01
C ARG A 35 3.21 8.63 12.72
N GLN A 36 4.14 8.35 13.64
CA GLN A 36 4.68 6.99 13.83
C GLN A 36 3.75 6.09 14.67
N GLY A 37 2.44 6.32 14.61
CA GLY A 37 1.45 5.50 15.29
C GLY A 37 0.94 4.42 14.35
N VAL A 38 1.41 3.19 14.54
CA VAL A 38 1.03 1.95 13.85
C VAL A 38 1.62 1.78 12.43
N PRO A 39 2.48 0.77 12.20
CA PRO A 39 2.91 0.38 10.87
C PRO A 39 1.69 0.03 10.02
N SER A 40 1.50 0.77 8.94
CA SER A 40 0.42 0.48 8.02
C SER A 40 0.82 -0.70 7.13
N PRO A 41 0.07 -1.82 7.13
CA PRO A 41 0.39 -2.99 6.27
C PRO A 41 0.42 -2.62 4.79
N TYR A 42 -0.32 -1.59 4.39
CA TYR A 42 -0.40 -1.11 3.01
C TYR A 42 0.73 -0.14 2.61
N ARG A 43 1.72 0.16 3.47
CA ARG A 43 2.89 1.01 3.14
C ARG A 43 4.17 0.25 2.79
N LEU A 44 4.21 -1.07 3.02
CA LEU A 44 5.38 -1.87 2.71
C LEU A 44 5.65 -1.83 1.19
N ALA A 45 6.90 -1.54 0.80
CA ALA A 45 7.33 -1.44 -0.59
C ALA A 45 8.49 -2.42 -0.89
N GLY A 46 8.79 -2.60 -2.17
CA GLY A 46 9.95 -3.36 -2.62
C GLY A 46 9.91 -4.86 -2.24
N LEU A 47 11.08 -5.45 -2.03
CA LEU A 47 11.25 -6.90 -1.85
C LEU A 47 10.50 -7.47 -0.64
N TRP A 48 10.43 -6.71 0.45
CA TRP A 48 9.69 -7.14 1.64
C TRP A 48 8.18 -7.28 1.40
N ALA A 49 7.59 -6.38 0.61
CA ALA A 49 6.18 -6.46 0.24
C ALA A 49 5.90 -7.67 -0.66
N ILE A 50 6.79 -7.92 -1.62
CA ILE A 50 6.69 -9.07 -2.52
C ILE A 50 6.79 -10.37 -1.72
N ALA A 51 7.79 -10.48 -0.83
CA ALA A 51 7.98 -11.67 0.00
C ALA A 51 6.79 -11.90 0.94
N ALA A 52 6.27 -10.85 1.59
CA ALA A 52 5.11 -10.96 2.47
C ALA A 52 3.86 -11.47 1.73
N ASP A 53 3.56 -10.92 0.55
CA ASP A 53 2.42 -11.36 -0.25
C ASP A 53 2.60 -12.79 -0.77
N ALA A 54 3.80 -13.13 -1.24
CA ALA A 54 4.10 -14.48 -1.72
C ALA A 54 3.92 -15.52 -0.60
N VAL A 55 4.45 -15.25 0.60
CA VAL A 55 4.28 -16.10 1.77
C VAL A 55 2.80 -16.21 2.15
N ALA A 56 2.06 -15.11 2.15
CA ALA A 56 0.63 -15.13 2.46
C ALA A 56 -0.18 -16.00 1.49
N ILE A 57 0.12 -15.93 0.19
CA ILE A 57 -0.53 -16.76 -0.84
C ILE A 57 -0.16 -18.24 -0.68
N VAL A 58 1.10 -18.52 -0.36
CA VAL A 58 1.58 -19.87 -0.05
C VAL A 58 0.87 -20.44 1.19
N VAL A 59 0.73 -19.65 2.26
CA VAL A 59 0.00 -20.03 3.48
C VAL A 59 -1.47 -20.28 3.16
N PHE A 60 -2.11 -19.39 2.38
CA PHE A 60 -3.49 -19.59 1.93
C PHE A 60 -3.67 -20.94 1.22
N ALA A 61 -2.83 -21.24 0.22
CA ALA A 61 -2.90 -22.49 -0.51
C ALA A 61 -2.68 -23.70 0.41
N THR A 62 -1.71 -23.60 1.32
CA THR A 62 -1.40 -24.68 2.29
C THR A 62 -2.59 -24.96 3.20
N VAL A 63 -3.15 -23.92 3.84
CA VAL A 63 -4.32 -24.04 4.72
C VAL A 63 -5.53 -24.54 3.95
N GLY A 64 -5.77 -24.03 2.74
CA GLY A 64 -6.86 -24.48 1.87
C GLY A 64 -6.77 -25.97 1.54
N LEU A 65 -5.60 -26.45 1.12
CA LEU A 65 -5.41 -27.87 0.80
C LEU A 65 -5.52 -28.77 2.05
N LEU A 66 -4.97 -28.35 3.19
CA LEU A 66 -5.08 -29.10 4.45
C LEU A 66 -6.52 -29.19 4.97
N SER A 67 -7.35 -28.19 4.65
CA SER A 67 -8.77 -28.16 5.05
C SER A 67 -9.65 -29.06 4.18
N HIS A 68 -9.11 -29.67 3.13
CA HIS A 68 -9.82 -30.60 2.27
C HIS A 68 -9.33 -32.03 2.52
N ASP A 69 -10.25 -32.99 2.60
CA ASP A 69 -9.99 -34.42 2.88
C ASP A 69 -9.10 -35.13 1.85
N LYS A 70 -8.66 -34.43 0.80
CA LYS A 70 -7.82 -34.97 -0.29
C LYS A 70 -6.31 -34.83 -0.04
N GLY A 71 -5.90 -34.19 1.06
CA GLY A 71 -4.49 -34.04 1.43
C GLY A 71 -3.67 -33.14 0.51
N LEU A 72 -2.37 -33.02 0.79
CA LEU A 72 -1.42 -32.18 0.05
C LEU A 72 -0.97 -32.86 -1.26
N GLY A 73 -1.76 -32.69 -2.33
CA GLY A 73 -1.35 -33.08 -3.68
C GLY A 73 -0.42 -32.04 -4.33
N PRO A 74 0.79 -32.40 -4.80
CA PRO A 74 1.73 -31.45 -5.41
C PRO A 74 1.13 -30.65 -6.59
N ALA A 75 0.33 -31.31 -7.41
CA ALA A 75 -0.34 -30.68 -8.55
C ALA A 75 -1.44 -29.69 -8.11
N GLY A 76 -2.18 -30.00 -7.05
CA GLY A 76 -3.18 -29.10 -6.47
C GLY A 76 -2.51 -27.87 -5.86
N TYR A 77 -1.41 -28.09 -5.15
CA TYR A 77 -0.64 -27.03 -4.52
C TYR A 77 -0.03 -26.07 -5.55
N ALA A 78 0.67 -26.60 -6.54
CA ALA A 78 1.26 -25.81 -7.61
C ALA A 78 0.19 -25.02 -8.38
N ARG A 79 -0.95 -25.64 -8.70
CA ARG A 79 -2.06 -24.94 -9.36
C ARG A 79 -2.55 -23.76 -8.53
N ASP A 80 -2.88 -23.96 -7.26
CA ASP A 80 -3.46 -22.91 -6.42
C ASP A 80 -2.48 -21.75 -6.20
N VAL A 81 -1.20 -22.05 -5.94
CA VAL A 81 -0.15 -21.02 -5.79
C VAL A 81 0.08 -20.28 -7.10
N LEU A 82 0.19 -20.98 -8.23
CA LEU A 82 0.49 -20.37 -9.52
C LEU A 82 -0.67 -19.53 -10.05
N THR A 83 -1.92 -19.97 -9.92
CA THR A 83 -3.05 -19.21 -10.45
C THR A 83 -3.36 -18.00 -9.58
N ILE A 84 -3.42 -18.16 -8.26
CA ILE A 84 -3.71 -17.04 -7.33
C ILE A 84 -2.50 -16.10 -7.25
N GLY A 85 -1.30 -16.65 -7.10
CA GLY A 85 -0.05 -15.88 -7.10
C GLY A 85 0.18 -15.15 -8.42
N GLY A 86 -0.04 -15.82 -9.55
CA GLY A 86 0.03 -15.22 -10.88
C GLY A 86 -0.97 -14.09 -11.04
N GLY A 87 -2.24 -14.31 -10.70
CA GLY A 87 -3.28 -13.27 -10.73
C GLY A 87 -2.94 -12.06 -9.87
N TRP A 88 -2.47 -12.29 -8.64
CA TRP A 88 -2.01 -11.22 -7.74
C TRP A 88 -0.86 -10.42 -8.35
N LEU A 89 0.22 -11.09 -8.77
CA LEU A 89 1.42 -10.43 -9.29
C LEU A 89 1.15 -9.65 -10.58
N LEU A 90 0.31 -10.18 -11.46
CA LEU A 90 -0.10 -9.48 -12.69
C LEU A 90 -0.82 -8.16 -12.37
N VAL A 91 -1.81 -8.20 -11.48
CA VAL A 91 -2.53 -6.97 -11.10
C VAL A 91 -1.66 -6.04 -10.25
N ALA A 92 -0.83 -6.57 -9.36
CA ALA A 92 0.13 -5.79 -8.58
C ALA A 92 1.09 -5.02 -9.49
N ARG A 93 1.54 -5.66 -10.58
CA ARG A 93 2.39 -5.03 -11.60
C ARG A 93 1.64 -3.98 -12.40
N ALA A 94 0.39 -4.24 -12.78
CA ALA A 94 -0.45 -3.31 -13.52
C ALA A 94 -0.82 -2.06 -12.70
N THR A 95 -1.08 -2.22 -11.40
CA THR A 95 -1.44 -1.13 -10.48
C THR A 95 -0.22 -0.42 -9.89
N GLY A 96 0.99 -0.95 -10.09
CA GLY A 96 2.22 -0.44 -9.50
C GLY A 96 2.23 -0.54 -7.97
N LEU A 97 1.60 -1.59 -7.40
CA LEU A 97 1.46 -1.78 -5.96
C LEU A 97 2.82 -1.76 -5.24
N TYR A 98 3.82 -2.45 -5.78
CA TYR A 98 5.13 -2.57 -5.15
C TYR A 98 6.04 -1.35 -5.34
N ALA A 99 5.73 -0.49 -6.32
CA ALA A 99 6.51 0.72 -6.61
C ALA A 99 6.02 1.93 -5.81
N ALA A 100 4.69 2.08 -5.68
CA ALA A 100 4.08 3.15 -4.88
C ALA A 100 2.85 2.59 -4.15
N PRO A 101 3.04 2.04 -2.95
CA PRO A 101 1.99 1.31 -2.24
C PRO A 101 0.95 2.29 -1.66
N THR A 102 -0.32 2.02 -1.94
CA THR A 102 -1.46 2.75 -1.40
C THR A 102 -2.57 1.77 -1.06
N MET A 103 -3.46 2.13 -0.13
CA MET A 103 -4.60 1.28 0.23
C MET A 103 -5.47 0.95 -0.99
N ARG A 104 -5.71 1.92 -1.87
CA ARG A 104 -6.49 1.71 -3.09
C ARG A 104 -5.84 0.67 -4.01
N ARG A 105 -4.54 0.80 -4.31
CA ARG A 105 -3.81 -0.17 -5.16
C ARG A 105 -3.78 -1.55 -4.54
N TYR A 106 -3.65 -1.64 -3.22
CA TYR A 106 -3.71 -2.89 -2.49
C TYR A 106 -5.07 -3.57 -2.63
N LEU A 107 -6.17 -2.86 -2.33
CA LEU A 107 -7.52 -3.41 -2.44
C LEU A 107 -7.88 -3.76 -3.89
N THR A 108 -7.46 -2.96 -4.86
CA THR A 108 -7.62 -3.28 -6.29
C THR A 108 -6.85 -4.54 -6.67
N THR A 109 -5.59 -4.68 -6.22
CA THR A 109 -4.78 -5.88 -6.47
C THR A 109 -5.38 -7.11 -5.83
N TRP A 110 -5.79 -6.99 -4.57
CA TRP A 110 -6.44 -8.06 -3.84
C TRP A 110 -7.70 -8.53 -4.56
N PHE A 111 -8.64 -7.62 -4.81
CA PHE A 111 -9.92 -8.00 -5.37
C PHE A 111 -9.78 -8.56 -6.79
N LEU A 112 -9.10 -7.84 -7.68
CA LEU A 112 -8.98 -8.26 -9.08
C LEU A 112 -8.00 -9.43 -9.25
N GLY A 113 -6.89 -9.43 -8.53
CA GLY A 113 -5.86 -10.46 -8.65
C GLY A 113 -6.33 -11.81 -8.13
N VAL A 114 -6.99 -11.84 -6.96
CA VAL A 114 -7.56 -13.08 -6.41
C VAL A 114 -8.70 -13.57 -7.29
N THR A 115 -9.62 -12.69 -7.71
CA THR A 115 -10.72 -13.07 -8.60
C THR A 115 -10.22 -13.63 -9.92
N ALA A 116 -9.23 -12.98 -10.55
CA ALA A 116 -8.61 -13.47 -11.78
C ALA A 116 -7.94 -14.83 -11.57
N GLY A 117 -7.19 -15.01 -10.49
CA GLY A 117 -6.54 -16.29 -10.19
C GLY A 117 -7.54 -17.43 -9.93
N VAL A 118 -8.65 -17.15 -9.24
CA VAL A 118 -9.74 -18.13 -9.05
C VAL A 118 -10.41 -18.46 -10.38
N ALA A 119 -10.69 -17.46 -11.23
CA ALA A 119 -11.28 -17.69 -12.55
C ALA A 119 -10.37 -18.57 -13.43
N VAL A 120 -9.07 -18.27 -13.50
CA VAL A 120 -8.09 -19.09 -14.23
C VAL A 120 -8.06 -20.52 -13.68
N ARG A 121 -8.12 -20.68 -12.35
CA ARG A 121 -8.19 -21.99 -11.72
C ARG A 121 -9.45 -22.77 -12.08
N ALA A 122 -10.61 -22.12 -12.09
CA ALA A 122 -11.87 -22.74 -12.47
C ALA A 122 -11.81 -23.25 -13.92
N ILE A 123 -11.28 -22.43 -14.83
CA ILE A 123 -11.04 -22.80 -16.23
C ILE A 123 -10.07 -24.00 -16.32
N ALA A 124 -8.94 -23.96 -15.61
CA ALA A 124 -7.95 -25.03 -15.61
C ALA A 124 -8.48 -26.36 -15.03
N LEU A 125 -9.55 -26.30 -14.22
CA LEU A 125 -10.23 -27.47 -13.66
C LEU A 125 -11.45 -27.90 -14.48
N GLY A 126 -11.77 -27.21 -15.58
CA GLY A 126 -12.98 -27.47 -16.38
C GLY A 126 -14.28 -27.28 -15.59
N ARG A 127 -14.28 -26.38 -14.60
CA ARG A 127 -15.43 -26.15 -13.72
C ARG A 127 -16.36 -25.08 -14.28
N ASN A 128 -17.67 -25.32 -14.14
CA ASN A 128 -18.68 -24.29 -14.36
C ASN A 128 -18.76 -23.35 -13.15
N PHE A 129 -19.02 -22.07 -13.39
CA PHE A 129 -19.28 -21.06 -12.36
C PHE A 129 -20.61 -21.37 -11.64
N ASN A 130 -20.54 -22.25 -10.66
CA ASN A 130 -21.67 -22.67 -9.83
C ASN A 130 -21.48 -22.19 -8.38
N GLY A 131 -22.43 -22.51 -7.51
CA GLY A 131 -22.37 -22.11 -6.10
C GLY A 131 -21.08 -22.52 -5.36
N LYS A 132 -20.46 -23.67 -5.72
CA LYS A 132 -19.22 -24.13 -5.08
C LYS A 132 -18.04 -23.23 -5.45
N GLU A 133 -17.96 -22.79 -6.70
CA GLU A 133 -16.89 -21.90 -7.16
C GLU A 133 -17.07 -20.49 -6.59
N LEU A 134 -18.33 -20.02 -6.45
CA LEU A 134 -18.63 -18.76 -5.78
C LEU A 134 -18.25 -18.82 -4.28
N SER A 135 -18.59 -19.90 -3.57
CA SER A 135 -18.16 -20.10 -2.18
C SER A 135 -16.64 -20.12 -2.06
N PHE A 136 -15.95 -20.79 -2.99
CA PHE A 136 -14.49 -20.80 -3.02
C PHE A 136 -13.92 -19.39 -3.24
N LEU A 137 -14.49 -18.62 -4.18
CA LEU A 137 -14.08 -17.23 -4.41
C LEU A 137 -14.26 -16.36 -3.17
N ILE A 138 -15.40 -16.46 -2.47
CA ILE A 138 -15.68 -15.68 -1.26
C ILE A 138 -14.67 -16.02 -0.16
N VAL A 139 -14.45 -17.31 0.12
CA VAL A 139 -13.46 -17.76 1.11
C VAL A 139 -12.07 -17.33 0.70
N ALA A 140 -11.70 -17.48 -0.57
CA ALA A 140 -10.41 -17.03 -1.09
C ALA A 140 -10.20 -15.54 -0.87
N LEU A 141 -11.19 -14.69 -1.20
CA LEU A 141 -11.11 -13.24 -0.98
C LEU A 141 -10.91 -12.90 0.50
N ILE A 142 -11.71 -13.46 1.40
CA ILE A 142 -11.63 -13.18 2.84
C ILE A 142 -10.28 -13.66 3.40
N SER A 143 -9.93 -14.93 3.19
CA SER A 143 -8.72 -15.53 3.75
C SER A 143 -7.45 -14.87 3.20
N THR A 144 -7.39 -14.59 1.89
CA THR A 144 -6.23 -13.90 1.31
C THR A 144 -6.11 -12.48 1.83
N LEU A 145 -7.20 -11.75 2.05
CA LEU A 145 -7.16 -10.42 2.66
C LEU A 145 -6.56 -10.47 4.06
N VAL A 146 -6.99 -11.44 4.88
CA VAL A 146 -6.46 -11.65 6.24
C VAL A 146 -4.97 -11.98 6.18
N PHE A 147 -4.58 -12.99 5.41
CA PHE A 147 -3.19 -13.44 5.37
C PHE A 147 -2.24 -12.38 4.82
N THR A 148 -2.60 -11.70 3.73
CA THR A 148 -1.73 -10.66 3.12
C THR A 148 -1.62 -9.43 4.03
N THR A 149 -2.71 -9.03 4.70
CA THR A 149 -2.66 -7.92 5.66
C THR A 149 -1.78 -8.26 6.86
N LEU A 150 -1.93 -9.47 7.44
CA LEU A 150 -1.12 -9.93 8.56
C LEU A 150 0.35 -10.07 8.18
N ALA A 151 0.65 -10.71 7.05
CA ALA A 151 2.03 -10.89 6.58
C ALA A 151 2.73 -9.54 6.34
N ARG A 152 2.03 -8.57 5.75
CA ARG A 152 2.56 -7.21 5.57
C ARG A 152 2.75 -6.47 6.88
N ALA A 153 1.84 -6.63 7.85
CA ALA A 153 2.01 -6.05 9.18
C ALA A 153 3.27 -6.60 9.87
N ILE A 154 3.46 -7.93 9.83
CA ILE A 154 4.66 -8.59 10.38
C ILE A 154 5.91 -8.10 9.65
N ALA A 155 5.92 -8.09 8.32
CA ALA A 155 7.08 -7.69 7.53
C ALA A 155 7.47 -6.21 7.78
N ASN A 156 6.51 -5.31 7.97
CA ASN A 156 6.80 -3.94 8.40
C ASN A 156 7.54 -3.92 9.75
N THR A 157 7.05 -4.65 10.76
CA THR A 157 7.71 -4.68 12.08
C THR A 157 9.12 -5.26 12.01
N LEU A 158 9.37 -6.24 11.14
CA LEU A 158 10.69 -6.82 10.93
C LEU A 158 11.63 -5.87 10.18
N ALA A 159 11.11 -5.15 9.18
CA ALA A 159 11.87 -4.16 8.44
C ALA A 159 12.29 -2.98 9.33
N GLU A 160 11.39 -2.51 10.21
CA GLU A 160 11.69 -1.46 11.19
C GLU A 160 12.79 -1.89 12.18
N ARG A 161 12.69 -3.11 12.73
CA ARG A 161 13.71 -3.66 13.65
C ARG A 161 15.09 -3.73 13.01
N ARG A 162 15.16 -4.07 11.71
CA ARG A 162 16.44 -4.10 10.96
C ARG A 162 17.01 -2.72 10.66
N ALA A 163 16.18 -1.68 10.61
CA ALA A 163 16.64 -0.32 10.38
C ALA A 163 17.19 0.35 11.65
N THR A 164 16.81 -0.17 12.83
CA THR A 164 17.24 0.36 14.14
C THR A 164 18.40 -0.40 14.78
N ALA A 165 18.80 -1.54 14.21
CA ALA A 165 19.92 -2.37 14.67
C ALA A 165 21.19 -2.04 13.90
#